data_AF-A0A9D2AXX2-F1
#
_entry.id   AF-A0A9D2AXX2-F1
#
_cell.length_a   1.000
_cell.length_b   1.000
_cell.length_c   1.000
_cell.angle_alpha   90.00
_cell.angle_beta   90.00
_cell.angle_gamma   90.00
#
_symmetry.space_group_name_H-M   'P 1'
#
loop_
_entity.id
_entity.type
_entity.pdbx_description
1 polymer ?
#
loop_
_entity_poly.entity_id
_entity_poly.type
_entity_poly.pdbx_seq_one_letter_code
_entity_poly.pdbx_strand_id
1 'polypeptide(L)'
;IPKQDISLGQVFDQLLKPSIAVVQGAVIAGGFLMILGCTYVLAERDCKFRLPELEIGLFPFQVLGSLMKVMPAKKALQLCLHTDYFHVEKALEFGVVDAVVDGGKELDELLNRFSGFDTKVLKAGVQAYKTLPHLSETEYYVFLKSCLEALKSK
;
A
#
# COMPACT_ATOMS: atom_id res chain seq x y z
N ILE A 1 21.80 4.61 -16.83
CA ILE A 1 20.34 4.47 -16.59
C ILE A 1 19.78 5.89 -16.61
N PRO A 2 18.82 6.23 -17.49
CA PRO A 2 18.24 7.56 -17.51
C PRO A 2 17.63 7.89 -16.15
N LYS A 3 17.93 9.05 -15.57
CA LYS A 3 17.19 9.56 -14.41
C LYS A 3 15.78 9.90 -14.89
N GLN A 4 14.83 9.05 -14.57
CA GLN A 4 13.41 9.37 -14.69
C GLN A 4 12.98 9.96 -13.36
N ASP A 5 12.21 11.04 -13.37
CA ASP A 5 11.63 11.65 -12.16
C ASP A 5 10.44 10.82 -11.65
N ILE A 6 10.71 9.56 -11.29
CA ILE A 6 9.74 8.63 -10.71
C ILE A 6 10.03 8.53 -9.22
N SER A 7 9.03 8.88 -8.40
CA SER A 7 9.08 8.71 -6.96
C SER A 7 9.01 7.23 -6.57
N LEU A 8 9.55 6.89 -5.40
CA LEU A 8 9.49 5.51 -4.88
C LEU A 8 8.04 5.02 -4.75
N GLY A 9 7.14 5.89 -4.31
CA GLY A 9 5.70 5.58 -4.25
C GLY A 9 5.12 5.20 -5.61
N GLN A 10 5.53 5.87 -6.69
CA GLN A 10 5.09 5.52 -8.05
C GLN A 10 5.64 4.16 -8.51
N VAL A 11 6.86 3.78 -8.11
CA VAL A 11 7.42 2.46 -8.43
C VAL A 11 6.58 1.35 -7.80
N PHE A 12 6.28 1.47 -6.50
CA PHE A 12 5.44 0.48 -5.81
C PHE A 12 4.00 0.48 -6.34
N ASP A 13 3.45 1.64 -6.69
CA ASP A 13 2.12 1.75 -7.27
C ASP A 13 2.01 1.15 -8.69
N GLN A 14 3.12 0.84 -9.36
CA GLN A 14 3.11 0.15 -10.65
C GLN A 14 3.12 -1.39 -10.53
N LEU A 15 3.22 -1.94 -9.31
CA LEU A 15 3.18 -3.38 -9.12
C LEU A 15 1.78 -3.93 -9.43
N LEU A 16 1.71 -4.86 -10.37
CA LEU A 16 0.47 -5.54 -10.80
C LEU A 16 0.35 -6.95 -10.22
N LYS A 17 1.05 -7.22 -9.12
CA LYS A 17 0.99 -8.49 -8.39
C LYS A 17 0.80 -8.17 -6.92
N PRO A 18 0.18 -9.06 -6.12
CA PRO A 18 0.17 -8.92 -4.68
C PRO A 18 1.60 -8.70 -4.17
N SER A 19 1.81 -7.61 -3.45
CA SER A 19 3.08 -7.25 -2.81
C SER A 19 2.91 -7.24 -1.30
N ILE A 20 3.87 -7.82 -0.60
CA ILE A 20 3.84 -7.98 0.86
C ILE A 20 5.08 -7.30 1.42
N ALA A 21 4.89 -6.28 2.28
CA ALA A 21 5.96 -5.75 3.11
C ALA A 21 5.98 -6.52 4.43
N VAL A 22 7.15 -6.98 4.85
CA VAL A 22 7.39 -7.52 6.20
C VAL A 22 8.32 -6.54 6.90
N VAL A 23 7.80 -5.86 7.91
CA VAL A 23 8.45 -4.74 8.59
C VAL A 23 9.06 -5.23 9.88
N GLN A 24 10.34 -4.91 10.05
CA GLN A 24 11.11 -5.15 11.26
C GLN A 24 11.75 -3.82 11.69
N GLY A 25 11.60 -3.45 12.95
CA GLY A 25 12.11 -2.18 13.48
C GLY A 25 11.29 -0.96 13.06
N ALA A 26 11.96 0.17 12.82
CA ALA A 26 11.30 1.47 12.66
C ALA A 26 11.02 1.85 11.20
N VAL A 27 9.83 2.37 10.93
CA VAL A 27 9.45 3.00 9.65
C VAL A 27 9.35 4.51 9.85
N ILE A 28 10.20 5.26 9.15
CA ILE A 28 10.33 6.71 9.33
C ILE A 28 10.29 7.41 7.98
N ALA A 29 9.55 8.52 7.91
CA ALA A 29 9.50 9.41 6.74
C ALA A 29 9.22 8.65 5.42
N GLY A 30 10.17 8.67 4.47
CA GLY A 30 10.04 7.99 3.18
C GLY A 30 9.82 6.47 3.26
N GLY A 31 10.13 5.81 4.39
CA GLY A 31 9.82 4.39 4.59
C GLY A 31 8.33 4.07 4.45
N PHE A 32 7.46 5.04 4.77
CA PHE A 32 6.02 4.92 4.54
C PHE A 32 5.68 4.77 3.05
N LEU A 33 6.44 5.37 2.13
CA LEU A 33 6.18 5.25 0.69
C LEU A 33 6.35 3.82 0.18
N MET A 34 7.22 3.05 0.83
CA MET A 34 7.43 1.64 0.49
C MET A 34 6.26 0.79 1.00
N ILE A 35 5.95 0.91 2.30
CA ILE A 35 4.94 0.02 2.91
C ILE A 35 3.52 0.36 2.44
N LEU A 36 3.17 1.65 2.30
CA LEU A 36 1.83 2.07 1.84
C LEU A 36 1.60 1.80 0.36
N GLY A 37 2.66 1.49 -0.40
CA GLY A 37 2.56 1.04 -1.79
C GLY A 37 2.38 -0.47 -1.92
N CYS A 38 2.54 -1.24 -0.83
CA CYS A 38 2.32 -2.68 -0.84
C CYS A 38 0.83 -3.03 -0.75
N THR A 39 0.47 -4.23 -1.23
CA THR A 39 -0.90 -4.77 -1.08
C THR A 39 -1.17 -5.18 0.36
N TYR A 40 -0.15 -5.71 1.04
CA TYR A 40 -0.20 -6.10 2.43
C TYR A 40 1.04 -5.60 3.18
N VAL A 41 0.84 -5.16 4.41
CA VAL A 41 1.89 -4.76 5.34
C VAL A 41 1.78 -5.60 6.61
N LEU A 42 2.80 -6.41 6.83
CA LEU A 42 3.00 -7.24 8.00
C LEU A 42 4.07 -6.59 8.86
N ALA A 43 3.91 -6.54 10.18
CA ALA A 43 4.89 -5.92 11.07
C ALA A 43 5.13 -6.72 12.36
N GLU A 44 6.36 -6.69 12.87
CA GLU A 44 6.67 -7.23 14.19
C GLU A 44 6.07 -6.36 15.32
N ARG A 45 5.86 -6.97 16.50
CA ARG A 45 5.21 -6.31 17.64
C ARG A 45 5.93 -5.04 18.12
N ASP A 46 7.25 -5.04 18.03
CA ASP A 46 8.10 -3.95 18.53
C ASP A 46 8.36 -2.85 17.51
N CYS A 47 7.77 -2.95 16.31
CA CYS A 47 7.87 -1.94 15.28
C CYS A 47 7.37 -0.56 15.75
N LYS A 48 8.03 0.48 15.24
CA LYS A 48 7.71 1.88 15.54
C LYS A 48 7.59 2.69 14.25
N PHE A 49 6.70 3.66 14.26
CA PHE A 49 6.35 4.44 13.07
C PHE A 49 6.40 5.93 13.38
N ARG A 50 6.92 6.76 12.46
CA ARG A 50 7.07 8.20 12.70
C ARG A 50 7.19 9.05 11.43
N LEU A 51 6.57 10.23 11.43
CA LEU A 51 6.76 11.28 10.43
C LEU A 51 7.42 12.53 11.07
N PRO A 52 8.76 12.63 11.07
CA PRO A 52 9.49 13.70 11.74
C PRO A 52 9.61 14.99 10.91
N GLU A 53 9.05 15.05 9.70
CA GLU A 53 9.29 16.11 8.73
C GLU A 53 8.98 17.52 9.28
N LEU A 54 7.95 17.67 10.10
CA LEU A 54 7.60 18.97 10.71
C LEU A 54 8.66 19.49 11.67
N GLU A 55 9.41 18.62 12.33
CA GLU A 55 10.49 19.02 13.26
C GLU A 55 11.67 19.66 12.53
N ILE A 56 11.79 19.39 11.23
CA ILE A 56 12.83 19.95 10.36
C ILE A 56 12.27 21.00 9.39
N GLY A 57 11.07 21.52 9.65
CA GLY A 57 10.43 22.56 8.85
C GLY A 57 9.92 22.10 7.48
N LEU A 58 9.70 20.79 7.31
CA LEU A 58 9.16 20.19 6.10
C LEU A 58 7.76 19.61 6.34
N PHE A 59 7.06 19.29 5.27
CA PHE A 59 5.79 18.56 5.34
C PHE A 59 5.90 17.25 4.55
N PRO A 60 5.33 16.13 5.03
CA PRO A 60 5.45 14.82 4.39
C PRO A 60 4.51 14.69 3.16
N PHE A 61 4.68 15.56 2.14
CA PHE A 61 3.77 15.67 1.01
C PHE A 61 3.56 14.35 0.24
N GLN A 62 4.64 13.64 -0.05
CA GLN A 62 4.55 12.37 -0.77
C GLN A 62 3.86 11.30 0.08
N VAL A 63 4.18 11.24 1.37
CA VAL A 63 3.56 10.27 2.29
C VAL A 63 2.08 10.58 2.50
N LEU A 64 1.69 11.87 2.61
CA LEU A 64 0.28 12.27 2.67
C LEU A 64 -0.50 11.72 1.46
N GLY A 65 0.07 11.81 0.26
CA GLY A 65 -0.53 11.25 -0.95
C GLY A 65 -0.81 9.75 -0.84
N SER A 66 0.13 8.99 -0.28
CA SER A 66 -0.06 7.56 -0.02
C SER A 66 -1.04 7.29 1.13
N LEU A 67 -0.98 8.06 2.22
CA LEU A 67 -1.88 7.90 3.37
C LEU A 67 -3.35 8.10 2.98
N MET A 68 -3.65 9.06 2.11
CA MET A 68 -5.02 9.30 1.64
C MET A 68 -5.61 8.13 0.85
N LYS A 69 -4.79 7.20 0.34
CA LYS A 69 -5.26 5.98 -0.33
C LYS A 69 -5.64 4.88 0.66
N VAL A 70 -5.07 4.89 1.87
CA VAL A 70 -5.23 3.80 2.86
C VAL A 70 -6.15 4.16 4.02
N MET A 71 -6.33 5.44 4.32
CA MET A 71 -7.11 5.89 5.47
C MET A 71 -7.92 7.16 5.19
N PRO A 72 -8.94 7.48 6.01
CA PRO A 72 -9.71 8.72 5.85
C PRO A 72 -8.82 9.97 5.90
N ALA A 73 -9.10 10.96 5.05
CA ALA A 73 -8.28 12.17 4.91
C ALA A 73 -7.99 12.88 6.24
N LYS A 74 -8.96 12.90 7.16
CA LYS A 74 -8.77 13.47 8.51
C LYS A 74 -7.70 12.75 9.32
N LYS A 75 -7.67 11.41 9.26
CA LYS A 75 -6.67 10.58 9.95
C LYS A 75 -5.29 10.74 9.32
N ALA A 76 -5.22 10.77 7.99
CA ALA A 76 -3.98 11.03 7.27
C ALA A 76 -3.36 12.38 7.67
N LEU A 77 -4.17 13.45 7.71
CA LEU A 77 -3.71 14.76 8.16
C LEU A 77 -3.25 14.74 9.62
N GLN A 78 -4.02 14.13 10.52
CA GLN A 78 -3.63 14.00 11.93
C GLN A 78 -2.29 13.27 12.11
N LEU A 79 -2.04 12.24 11.31
CA LEU A 79 -0.78 11.51 11.34
C LEU A 79 0.39 12.37 10.85
N CYS A 80 0.21 13.14 9.77
CA CYS A 80 1.24 14.06 9.26
C CYS A 80 1.54 15.22 10.21
N LEU A 81 0.57 15.61 11.06
CA LEU A 81 0.72 16.68 12.05
C LEU A 81 1.30 16.20 13.39
N HIS A 82 1.49 14.88 13.56
CA HIS A 82 1.96 14.27 14.79
C HIS A 82 3.33 13.64 14.56
N THR A 83 4.36 14.21 15.21
CA THR A 83 5.75 13.81 14.95
C THR A 83 6.27 12.77 15.93
N ASP A 84 5.48 12.35 16.92
CA ASP A 84 5.90 11.32 17.88
C ASP A 84 5.92 9.93 17.25
N TYR A 85 6.71 9.02 17.86
CA TYR A 85 6.61 7.61 17.52
C TYR A 85 5.26 7.04 17.93
N PHE A 86 4.72 6.15 17.10
CA PHE A 86 3.61 5.28 17.47
C PHE A 86 3.97 3.81 17.22
N HIS A 87 3.28 2.93 17.95
CA HIS A 87 3.49 1.48 17.92
C HIS A 87 2.55 0.78 16.94
N VAL A 88 2.82 -0.51 16.72
CA VAL A 88 2.12 -1.33 15.74
C VAL A 88 0.60 -1.39 15.94
N GLU A 89 0.12 -1.29 17.19
CA GLU A 89 -1.31 -1.29 17.51
C GLU A 89 -2.03 -0.10 16.86
N LYS A 90 -1.42 1.09 16.97
CA LYS A 90 -1.94 2.30 16.34
C LYS A 90 -1.75 2.28 14.83
N ALA A 91 -0.72 1.59 14.34
CA ALA A 91 -0.52 1.37 12.90
C ALA A 91 -1.61 0.46 12.31
N LEU A 92 -2.05 -0.57 13.04
CA LEU A 92 -3.21 -1.40 12.69
C LEU A 92 -4.50 -0.56 12.66
N GLU A 93 -4.74 0.25 13.69
CA GLU A 93 -5.93 1.12 13.74
C GLU A 93 -6.01 2.11 12.56
N PHE A 94 -4.86 2.58 12.09
CA PHE A 94 -4.79 3.47 10.93
C PHE A 94 -4.81 2.74 9.59
N GLY A 95 -4.68 1.42 9.54
CA GLY A 95 -4.54 0.66 8.29
C GLY A 95 -3.20 0.86 7.60
N VAL A 96 -2.16 1.24 8.35
CA VAL A 96 -0.76 1.27 7.87
C VAL A 96 -0.16 -0.14 7.90
N VAL A 97 -0.60 -0.96 8.87
CA VAL A 97 -0.26 -2.38 9.03
C VAL A 97 -1.56 -3.17 8.94
N ASP A 98 -1.54 -4.32 8.28
CA ASP A 98 -2.69 -5.22 8.13
C ASP A 98 -2.68 -6.33 9.17
N ALA A 99 -1.50 -6.82 9.55
CA ALA A 99 -1.37 -7.82 10.60
C ALA A 99 -0.01 -7.74 11.31
N VAL A 100 -0.02 -8.13 12.58
CA VAL A 100 1.18 -8.35 13.37
C VAL A 100 1.66 -9.78 13.16
N VAL A 101 2.96 -9.96 12.96
CA VAL A 101 3.55 -11.29 12.75
C VAL A 101 4.31 -11.77 13.97
N ASP A 102 4.24 -13.08 14.20
CA ASP A 102 4.93 -13.75 15.29
C ASP A 102 5.58 -15.03 14.75
N GLY A 103 6.88 -14.95 14.41
CA GLY A 103 7.63 -16.11 13.93
C GLY A 103 7.33 -16.56 12.49
N GLY A 104 6.74 -15.70 11.65
CA GLY A 104 6.65 -15.89 10.19
C GLY A 104 5.45 -16.70 9.69
N LYS A 105 4.62 -17.27 10.59
CA LYS A 105 3.45 -18.08 10.22
C LYS A 105 2.45 -17.31 9.36
N GLU A 106 2.19 -16.05 9.70
CA GLU A 106 1.24 -15.20 8.98
C GLU A 106 1.72 -14.91 7.54
N LEU A 107 3.03 -14.79 7.34
CA LEU A 107 3.61 -14.62 6.00
C LEU A 107 3.39 -15.89 5.17
N ASP A 108 3.69 -17.06 5.72
CA ASP A 108 3.50 -18.33 5.02
C ASP A 108 2.03 -18.57 4.66
N GLU A 109 1.11 -18.29 5.58
CA GLU A 109 -0.33 -18.35 5.33
C GLU A 109 -0.71 -17.41 4.18
N LEU A 110 -0.24 -16.16 4.21
CA LEU A 110 -0.54 -15.18 3.17
C LEU A 110 0.02 -15.58 1.80
N LEU A 111 1.26 -16.09 1.74
CA LEU A 111 1.86 -16.61 0.51
C LEU A 111 1.08 -17.80 -0.04
N ASN A 112 0.69 -18.73 0.83
CA ASN A 112 -0.09 -19.92 0.45
C ASN A 112 -1.48 -19.58 -0.09
N ARG A 113 -2.08 -18.46 0.34
CA ARG A 113 -3.35 -17.99 -0.25
C ARG A 113 -3.23 -17.71 -1.74
N PHE A 114 -2.08 -17.26 -2.21
CA PHE A 114 -1.89 -16.88 -3.62
C PHE A 114 -1.32 -17.99 -4.51
N SER A 115 -0.78 -19.07 -3.92
CA SER A 115 -0.02 -20.11 -4.64
C SER A 115 -0.85 -20.89 -5.67
N GLY A 116 -2.17 -20.95 -5.52
CA GLY A 116 -3.08 -21.67 -6.41
C GLY A 116 -3.81 -20.82 -7.45
N PHE A 117 -3.63 -19.49 -7.46
CA PHE A 117 -4.39 -18.61 -8.35
C PHE A 117 -3.67 -18.38 -9.70
N ASP A 118 -4.46 -18.23 -10.77
CA ASP A 118 -3.92 -17.84 -12.07
C ASP A 118 -3.32 -16.42 -12.00
N THR A 119 -2.01 -16.33 -12.23
CA THR A 119 -1.25 -15.07 -12.19
C THR A 119 -1.75 -14.01 -13.17
N LYS A 120 -2.32 -14.40 -14.32
CA LYS A 120 -2.93 -13.47 -15.30
C LYS A 120 -4.21 -12.88 -14.73
N VAL A 121 -5.03 -13.69 -14.06
CA VAL A 121 -6.27 -13.24 -13.41
C VAL A 121 -5.94 -12.26 -12.28
N LEU A 122 -4.96 -12.60 -11.42
CA LEU A 122 -4.49 -11.69 -10.37
C LEU A 122 -4.00 -10.36 -10.95
N LYS A 123 -3.17 -10.41 -11.99
CA LYS A 123 -2.63 -9.21 -12.65
C LYS A 123 -3.73 -8.34 -13.25
N ALA A 124 -4.70 -8.95 -13.93
CA ALA A 124 -5.83 -8.24 -14.52
C ALA A 124 -6.69 -7.56 -13.45
N GLY A 125 -6.95 -8.23 -12.33
CA GLY A 125 -7.70 -7.66 -11.21
C GLY A 125 -7.00 -6.46 -10.57
N VAL A 126 -5.71 -6.57 -10.26
CA VAL A 126 -4.91 -5.47 -9.69
C VAL A 126 -4.81 -4.30 -10.67
N GLN A 127 -4.61 -4.58 -11.96
CA GLN A 127 -4.60 -3.55 -12.99
C GLN A 127 -5.93 -2.82 -13.07
N ALA A 128 -7.05 -3.55 -13.06
CA ALA A 128 -8.38 -2.95 -13.09
C ALA A 128 -8.58 -2.03 -11.88
N TYR A 129 -8.28 -2.51 -10.66
CA TYR A 129 -8.37 -1.71 -9.42
C TYR A 129 -7.62 -0.38 -9.54
N LYS A 130 -6.39 -0.38 -10.06
CA LYS A 130 -5.58 0.84 -10.24
C LYS A 130 -6.16 1.80 -11.29
N THR A 131 -6.90 1.29 -12.27
CA THR A 131 -7.55 2.09 -13.30
C THR A 131 -8.86 2.74 -12.80
N LEU A 132 -9.60 2.09 -11.90
CA LEU A 132 -10.93 2.54 -11.46
C LEU A 132 -11.02 4.01 -11.02
N PRO A 133 -10.07 4.57 -10.24
CA PRO A 133 -10.15 5.97 -9.81
C PRO A 133 -10.09 6.99 -10.94
N HIS A 134 -9.72 6.57 -12.15
CA HIS A 134 -9.54 7.43 -13.32
C HIS A 134 -10.71 7.32 -14.32
N LEU A 135 -11.71 6.50 -14.04
CA LEU A 135 -12.86 6.29 -14.92
C LEU A 135 -14.01 7.20 -14.54
N SER A 136 -14.75 7.65 -15.55
CA SER A 136 -16.06 8.27 -15.35
C SER A 136 -17.12 7.23 -14.99
N GLU A 137 -18.27 7.68 -14.46
CA GLU A 137 -19.38 6.79 -14.09
C GLU A 137 -19.90 5.95 -15.27
N THR A 138 -19.89 6.51 -16.48
CA THR A 138 -20.35 5.81 -17.70
C THR A 138 -19.36 4.75 -18.18
N GLU A 139 -18.07 4.92 -17.90
CA GLU A 139 -17.01 3.98 -18.28
C GLU A 139 -16.86 2.84 -17.26
N TYR A 140 -17.18 3.08 -15.99
CA TYR A 140 -16.85 2.20 -14.87
C TYR A 140 -17.27 0.73 -15.09
N TYR A 141 -18.57 0.47 -15.30
CA TYR A 141 -19.06 -0.90 -15.48
C TYR A 141 -18.79 -1.47 -16.87
N VAL A 142 -18.67 -0.63 -17.90
CA VAL A 142 -18.27 -1.04 -19.24
C VAL A 142 -16.84 -1.60 -19.21
N PHE A 143 -15.94 -0.88 -18.56
CA PHE A 143 -14.56 -1.30 -18.35
C PHE A 143 -14.46 -2.62 -17.57
N LEU A 144 -15.16 -2.73 -16.43
CA LEU A 144 -15.15 -3.95 -15.62
C LEU A 144 -15.67 -5.17 -16.40
N LYS A 145 -16.73 -4.99 -17.20
CA LYS A 145 -17.24 -6.04 -18.09
C LYS A 145 -16.20 -6.47 -19.12
N SER A 146 -15.53 -5.50 -19.76
CA SER A 146 -14.48 -5.80 -20.75
C SER A 146 -13.30 -6.58 -20.15
N CYS A 147 -12.91 -6.27 -18.91
CA CYS A 147 -11.87 -7.01 -18.19
C CYS A 147 -12.25 -8.48 -18.00
N LEU A 148 -13.51 -8.75 -17.64
CA LEU A 148 -14.02 -10.11 -17.47
C LEU A 148 -14.07 -10.88 -18.80
N GLU A 149 -14.52 -10.24 -19.88
CA GLU A 149 -14.58 -10.84 -21.21
C GLU A 149 -13.19 -11.20 -21.75
N ALA A 150 -12.20 -10.34 -21.49
CA ALA A 150 -10.80 -10.59 -21.86
C ALA A 150 -10.21 -11.85 -21.16
N LEU A 151 -10.70 -12.20 -19.97
CA LEU A 151 -10.30 -13.42 -19.26
C LEU A 151 -10.98 -14.68 -19.79
N LYS A 152 -12.20 -14.58 -20.32
CA LYS A 152 -12.98 -15.71 -20.88
C LYS A 152 -12.55 -16.11 -22.29
N SER A 153 -11.83 -15.24 -22.98
CA SER A 153 -11.45 -15.42 -24.39
C SER A 153 -10.18 -16.27 -24.59
N LYS A 154 -9.83 -17.10 -23.61
CA LYS A 154 -8.66 -18.00 -23.59
C LYS A 154 -9.04 -19.33 -22.96
#